data_AF-A0A5J6MMC7-F1
#
_entry.id   AF-A0A5J6MMC7-F1
#
_cell.length_a   1.000
_cell.length_b   1.000
_cell.length_c   1.000
_cell.angle_alpha   90.00
_cell.angle_beta   90.00
_cell.angle_gamma   90.00
#
_symmetry.space_group_name_H-M   'P 1'
#
loop_
_entity.id
_entity.type
_entity.pdbx_description
1 polymer ?
#
loop_
_entity_poly.entity_id
_entity_poly.type
_entity_poly.pdbx_seq_one_letter_code
_entity_poly.pdbx_strand_id
1 'polypeptide(L)'
;MTVDPFAGHARHRYRVILADPPWRFETRSHRGQGKGASQHYDTMATPEIMALPVTDLAADDCTLLMWGCWPHLPDALRVIEAWGFTYKTCGFVWVKQNRSAATLWADLDKLFMGLGYGTRGNSEFCLRASRGAPKVKPGSRDVEQLILAPLREHSRKPDEQYQRIERLYDGPYLEMFARARREGWDAWGNQVGKFGEQAA
;
A
#
# COMPACT_ATOMS: atom_id res chain seq x y z
N MET A 1 18.25 24.63 4.19
CA MET A 1 18.50 23.57 3.19
C MET A 1 17.41 22.53 3.38
N THR A 2 16.53 22.36 2.41
CA THR A 2 15.53 21.28 2.44
C THR A 2 16.26 19.95 2.28
N VAL A 3 16.15 19.07 3.28
CA VAL A 3 16.71 17.73 3.21
C VAL A 3 15.95 16.97 2.12
N ASP A 4 16.70 16.36 1.20
CA ASP A 4 16.12 15.51 0.16
C ASP A 4 15.53 14.24 0.81
N PRO A 5 14.20 14.03 0.78
CA PRO A 5 13.57 12.90 1.45
C PRO A 5 13.91 11.54 0.83
N PHE A 6 14.43 11.52 -0.40
CA PHE A 6 14.77 10.29 -1.12
C PHE A 6 16.27 10.15 -1.39
N ALA A 7 17.11 10.80 -0.59
CA ALA A 7 18.56 10.63 -0.67
C ALA A 7 18.93 9.12 -0.66
N GLY A 8 19.77 8.71 -1.60
CA GLY A 8 20.16 7.31 -1.79
C GLY A 8 19.28 6.50 -2.76
N HIS A 9 18.16 7.06 -3.24
CA HIS A 9 17.35 6.44 -4.30
C HIS A 9 17.63 7.06 -5.67
N ALA A 10 17.64 6.20 -6.69
CA ALA A 10 17.77 6.64 -8.07
C ALA A 10 16.53 7.40 -8.54
N ARG A 11 16.75 8.46 -9.31
CA ARG A 11 15.70 9.34 -9.83
C ARG A 11 15.14 8.85 -11.16
N HIS A 12 13.86 9.10 -11.37
CA HIS A 12 13.11 8.77 -12.59
C HIS A 12 13.31 7.32 -13.08
N ARG A 13 13.46 6.38 -12.15
CA ARG A 13 13.88 4.99 -12.43
C ARG A 13 12.75 3.99 -12.31
N TYR A 14 11.87 4.16 -11.34
CA TYR A 14 10.96 3.10 -10.94
C TYR A 14 9.76 3.01 -11.88
N ARG A 15 9.56 1.83 -12.46
CA ARG A 15 8.42 1.52 -13.33
C ARG A 15 7.20 1.07 -12.53
N VAL A 16 7.43 0.64 -11.29
CA VAL A 16 6.37 0.28 -10.35
C VAL A 16 6.72 0.83 -8.97
N ILE A 17 5.77 1.53 -8.37
CA ILE A 17 5.83 1.99 -6.99
C ILE A 17 4.67 1.35 -6.23
N LEU A 18 4.97 0.61 -5.17
CA LEU A 18 4.00 0.15 -4.18
C LEU A 18 4.11 1.07 -2.96
N ALA A 19 3.00 1.65 -2.51
CA ALA A 19 2.99 2.55 -1.36
C ALA A 19 1.92 2.12 -0.34
N ASP A 20 2.28 2.12 0.94
CA ASP A 20 1.35 1.98 2.07
C ASP A 20 1.50 3.17 3.02
N PRO A 21 0.98 4.37 2.64
CA PRO A 21 1.19 5.57 3.43
C PRO A 21 0.66 5.43 4.86
N PRO A 22 1.34 6.01 5.87
CA PRO A 22 0.95 5.88 7.27
C PRO A 22 -0.16 6.87 7.61
N TRP A 23 -1.36 6.65 7.06
CA TRP A 23 -2.49 7.56 7.16
C TRP A 23 -2.83 7.93 8.62
N ARG A 24 -2.86 9.22 8.92
CA ARG A 24 -3.35 9.72 10.21
C ARG A 24 -4.88 9.75 10.22
N PHE A 25 -5.48 8.97 11.10
CA PHE A 25 -6.92 9.07 11.37
C PHE A 25 -7.22 10.27 12.26
N GLU A 26 -8.14 11.13 11.83
CA GLU A 26 -8.74 12.15 12.69
C GLU A 26 -9.82 11.48 13.57
N THR A 27 -9.47 11.11 14.79
CA THR A 27 -10.44 10.53 15.72
C THR A 27 -11.35 11.60 16.33
N ARG A 28 -12.67 11.48 16.15
CA ARG A 28 -13.67 12.44 16.67
C ARG A 28 -13.97 12.31 18.18
N SER A 29 -13.31 11.40 18.90
CA SER A 29 -13.56 11.20 20.34
C SER A 29 -12.29 10.83 21.11
N HIS A 30 -12.18 11.30 22.36
CA HIS A 30 -11.09 10.98 23.27
C HIS A 30 -10.90 9.46 23.49
N ARG A 31 -11.98 8.67 23.44
CA ARG A 31 -11.91 7.19 23.55
C ARG A 31 -11.34 6.50 22.30
N GLY A 32 -11.39 7.15 21.13
CA GLY A 32 -10.86 6.63 19.87
C GLY A 32 -9.34 6.76 19.73
N GLN A 33 -8.73 7.71 20.45
CA GLN A 33 -7.27 7.95 20.43
C GLN A 33 -6.47 6.74 20.93
N GLY A 34 -7.09 5.91 21.77
CA GLY A 34 -6.49 4.69 22.34
C GLY A 34 -6.42 3.47 21.41
N LYS A 35 -6.90 3.56 20.16
CA LYS A 35 -7.02 2.42 19.23
C LYS A 35 -6.50 2.72 17.81
N GLY A 36 -5.80 3.85 17.65
CA GLY A 36 -5.35 4.34 16.35
C GLY A 36 -3.98 3.78 15.93
N ALA A 37 -3.71 3.83 14.62
CA ALA A 37 -2.43 3.44 14.03
C ALA A 37 -1.21 4.18 14.65
N SER A 38 -1.42 5.40 15.15
CA SER A 38 -0.42 6.25 15.80
C SER A 38 0.23 5.64 17.06
N GLN A 39 -0.36 4.59 17.64
CA GLN A 39 0.26 3.86 18.75
C GLN A 39 1.37 2.89 18.31
N HIS A 40 1.40 2.53 17.02
CA HIS A 40 2.27 1.48 16.50
C HIS A 40 3.39 2.02 15.59
N TYR A 41 3.20 3.21 15.02
CA TYR A 41 4.14 3.92 14.16
C TYR A 41 3.72 5.39 14.00
N ASP A 42 4.66 6.26 13.63
CA ASP A 42 4.36 7.67 13.32
C ASP A 42 3.45 7.76 12.09
N THR A 43 2.37 8.53 12.22
CA THR A 43 1.38 8.73 11.15
C THR A 43 1.53 10.12 10.53
N MET A 44 1.23 10.21 9.25
CA MET A 44 1.31 11.44 8.47
C MET A 44 -0.10 11.95 8.13
N ALA A 45 -0.29 13.26 8.26
CA ALA A 45 -1.45 13.94 7.72
C ALA A 45 -1.41 13.90 6.19
N THR A 46 -2.57 13.91 5.53
CA THR A 46 -2.64 13.86 4.07
C THR A 46 -1.79 14.92 3.36
N PRO A 47 -1.75 16.20 3.81
CA PRO A 47 -0.88 17.20 3.19
C PRO A 47 0.62 16.85 3.26
N GLU A 48 1.07 16.20 4.34
CA GLU A 48 2.47 15.78 4.50
C GLU A 48 2.80 14.65 3.50
N ILE A 49 1.86 13.73 3.28
CA ILE A 49 2.01 12.64 2.29
C ILE A 49 2.04 13.22 0.87
N MET A 50 1.11 14.14 0.56
CA MET A 50 1.05 14.82 -0.74
C MET A 50 2.32 15.60 -1.07
N ALA A 51 3.00 16.16 -0.07
CA ALA A 51 4.21 16.96 -0.25
C ALA A 51 5.47 16.14 -0.62
N LEU A 52 5.41 14.82 -0.54
CA LEU A 52 6.51 13.96 -0.97
C LEU A 52 6.69 14.06 -2.50
N PRO A 53 7.91 14.36 -3.02
CA PRO A 53 8.14 14.56 -4.46
C PRO A 53 8.28 13.22 -5.21
N VAL A 54 7.28 12.33 -5.10
CA VAL A 54 7.34 10.96 -5.64
C VAL A 54 7.51 10.92 -7.16
N THR A 55 7.10 11.99 -7.85
CA THR A 55 7.34 12.21 -9.28
C THR A 55 8.84 12.14 -9.65
N ASP A 56 9.74 12.47 -8.72
CA ASP A 56 11.19 12.41 -8.91
C ASP A 56 11.75 10.98 -8.88
N LEU A 57 10.98 10.01 -8.39
CA LEU A 57 11.35 8.60 -8.33
C LEU A 57 10.77 7.81 -9.52
N ALA A 58 9.56 8.20 -9.94
CA ALA A 58 8.81 7.52 -10.99
C ALA A 58 9.45 7.73 -12.38
N ALA A 59 9.61 6.64 -13.13
CA ALA A 59 9.87 6.70 -14.56
C ALA A 59 8.70 7.36 -15.32
N ASP A 60 8.93 7.72 -16.59
CA ASP A 60 7.89 8.36 -17.43
C ASP A 60 6.65 7.49 -17.57
N ASP A 61 6.85 6.18 -17.75
CA ASP A 61 5.81 5.15 -17.71
C ASP A 61 5.92 4.39 -16.38
N CYS A 62 5.06 4.73 -15.43
CA CYS A 62 5.09 4.17 -14.08
C CYS A 62 3.70 3.80 -13.58
N THR A 63 3.58 2.61 -12.98
CA THR A 63 2.39 2.20 -12.22
C THR A 63 2.58 2.50 -10.75
N LEU A 64 1.59 3.16 -10.14
CA LEU A 64 1.47 3.30 -8.69
C LEU A 64 0.40 2.36 -8.16
N LEU A 65 0.74 1.61 -7.12
CA LEU A 65 -0.17 0.80 -6.33
C LEU A 65 -0.19 1.33 -4.90
N MET A 66 -1.34 1.85 -4.46
CA MET A 66 -1.45 2.55 -3.18
C MET A 66 -2.46 1.88 -2.27
N TRP A 67 -1.99 1.37 -1.14
CA TRP A 67 -2.84 0.85 -0.09
C TRP A 67 -3.52 1.96 0.70
N GLY A 68 -4.75 1.67 1.11
CA GLY A 68 -5.48 2.47 2.06
C GLY A 68 -6.67 1.71 2.65
N CYS A 69 -7.30 2.32 3.63
CA CYS A 69 -8.59 1.88 4.14
C CYS A 69 -9.70 2.77 3.60
N TRP A 70 -10.93 2.24 3.52
CA TRP A 70 -12.10 2.93 2.96
C TRP A 70 -12.30 4.38 3.44
N PRO A 71 -12.14 4.73 4.73
CA PRO A 71 -12.24 6.12 5.19
C PRO A 71 -11.25 7.09 4.53
N HIS A 72 -10.07 6.60 4.13
CA HIS A 72 -9.03 7.38 3.47
C HIS A 72 -9.10 7.30 1.94
N LEU A 73 -10.15 6.72 1.36
CA LEU A 73 -10.31 6.70 -0.11
C LEU A 73 -10.24 8.12 -0.73
N PRO A 74 -10.93 9.15 -0.20
CA PRO A 74 -10.80 10.50 -0.73
C PRO A 74 -9.36 11.05 -0.62
N ASP A 75 -8.66 10.73 0.47
CA ASP A 75 -7.28 11.17 0.70
C ASP A 75 -6.31 10.49 -0.26
N ALA A 76 -6.45 9.19 -0.46
CA ALA A 76 -5.64 8.41 -1.38
C ALA A 76 -5.76 8.94 -2.83
N LEU A 77 -6.97 9.30 -3.26
CA LEU A 77 -7.18 9.91 -4.58
C LEU A 77 -6.45 11.26 -4.72
N ARG A 78 -6.50 12.10 -3.68
CA ARG A 78 -5.75 13.39 -3.66
C ARG A 78 -4.24 13.18 -3.67
N VAL A 79 -3.73 12.18 -2.94
CA VAL A 79 -2.30 11.84 -2.93
C VAL A 79 -1.85 11.33 -4.30
N ILE A 80 -2.63 10.45 -4.93
CA ILE A 80 -2.33 9.95 -6.29
C ILE A 80 -2.16 11.11 -7.27
N GLU A 81 -3.10 12.07 -7.25
CA GLU A 81 -3.03 13.26 -8.11
C GLU A 81 -1.81 14.14 -7.78
N ALA A 82 -1.59 14.43 -6.49
CA ALA A 82 -0.45 15.25 -6.04
C ALA A 82 0.91 14.65 -6.42
N TRP A 83 1.02 13.33 -6.48
CA TRP A 83 2.24 12.62 -6.90
C TRP A 83 2.40 12.54 -8.43
N GLY A 84 1.48 13.13 -9.20
CA GLY A 84 1.54 13.19 -10.67
C GLY A 84 1.04 11.92 -11.36
N PHE A 85 0.20 11.13 -10.69
CA PHE A 85 -0.42 9.93 -11.26
C PHE A 85 -1.91 10.16 -11.54
N THR A 86 -2.44 9.44 -12.53
CA THR A 86 -3.89 9.38 -12.79
C THR A 86 -4.45 8.08 -12.22
N TYR A 87 -5.42 8.18 -11.32
CA TYR A 87 -6.18 7.02 -10.84
C TYR A 87 -6.81 6.24 -12.00
N LYS A 88 -6.79 4.91 -11.95
CA LYS A 88 -7.38 4.05 -12.98
C LYS A 88 -8.47 3.15 -12.43
N THR A 89 -8.17 2.39 -11.39
CA THR A 89 -9.11 1.42 -10.80
C THR A 89 -8.58 0.93 -9.46
N CYS A 90 -9.31 0.05 -8.79
CA CYS A 90 -8.78 -0.76 -7.70
C CYS A 90 -7.89 -1.87 -8.28
N GLY A 91 -6.60 -1.87 -7.94
CA GLY A 91 -5.65 -2.90 -8.36
C GLY A 91 -5.84 -4.20 -7.57
N PHE A 92 -5.96 -4.09 -6.26
CA PHE A 92 -6.27 -5.22 -5.38
C PHE A 92 -7.26 -4.84 -4.27
N VAL A 93 -8.04 -5.81 -3.80
CA VAL A 93 -8.82 -5.70 -2.57
C VAL A 93 -8.41 -6.84 -1.66
N TRP A 94 -7.86 -6.53 -0.49
CA TRP A 94 -7.58 -7.53 0.52
C TRP A 94 -8.80 -7.70 1.43
N VAL A 95 -9.43 -8.87 1.37
CA VAL A 95 -10.42 -9.30 2.36
C VAL A 95 -9.69 -10.06 3.47
N LYS A 96 -9.80 -9.54 4.68
CA LYS A 96 -9.04 -9.99 5.85
C LYS A 96 -9.69 -11.22 6.45
N GLN A 97 -8.97 -12.32 6.47
CA GLN A 97 -9.35 -13.51 7.23
C GLN A 97 -8.77 -13.46 8.65
N ASN A 98 -9.39 -14.20 9.56
CA ASN A 98 -8.82 -14.40 10.90
C ASN A 98 -7.48 -15.13 10.81
N ARG A 99 -6.61 -14.95 11.82
CA ARG A 99 -5.27 -15.58 11.88
C ARG A 99 -5.30 -17.11 11.79
N SER A 100 -6.41 -17.73 12.23
CA SER A 100 -6.64 -19.17 12.22
C SER A 100 -7.28 -19.70 10.93
N ALA A 101 -7.57 -18.83 9.96
CA ALA A 101 -8.19 -19.26 8.71
C ALA A 101 -7.22 -20.17 7.93
N ALA A 102 -7.65 -21.41 7.70
CA ALA A 102 -6.84 -22.45 7.06
C ALA A 102 -7.23 -22.70 5.59
N THR A 103 -8.21 -21.98 5.05
CA THR A 103 -8.82 -22.28 3.75
C THR A 103 -9.00 -21.04 2.88
N LEU A 104 -8.85 -21.22 1.56
CA LEU A 104 -9.14 -20.23 0.50
C LEU A 104 -10.65 -19.96 0.32
N TRP A 105 -11.52 -20.66 1.05
CA TRP A 105 -12.96 -20.40 1.08
C TRP A 105 -13.29 -19.35 2.15
N ALA A 106 -14.01 -18.30 1.75
CA ALA A 106 -14.50 -17.26 2.66
C ALA A 106 -15.81 -17.72 3.33
N ASP A 107 -15.66 -18.40 4.46
CA ASP A 107 -16.72 -18.49 5.45
C ASP A 107 -16.84 -17.12 6.14
N LEU A 108 -18.04 -16.50 6.08
CA LEU A 108 -18.28 -15.17 6.66
C LEU A 108 -17.95 -15.13 8.15
N ASP A 109 -18.14 -16.25 8.86
CA ASP A 109 -17.83 -16.37 10.29
C ASP A 109 -16.32 -16.42 10.56
N LYS A 110 -15.52 -16.68 9.52
CA LYS A 110 -14.05 -16.73 9.59
C LYS A 110 -13.37 -15.44 9.09
N LEU A 111 -14.14 -14.42 8.72
CA LEU A 111 -13.61 -13.11 8.36
C LEU A 111 -13.26 -12.28 9.60
N PHE A 112 -12.19 -11.50 9.49
CA PHE A 112 -11.85 -10.52 10.50
C PHE A 112 -12.78 -9.31 10.36
N MET A 113 -13.40 -8.89 11.46
CA MET A 113 -14.25 -7.70 11.51
C MET A 113 -13.55 -6.58 12.28
N GLY A 114 -13.01 -5.61 11.54
CA GLY A 114 -12.47 -4.38 12.09
C GLY A 114 -13.55 -3.39 12.52
N LEU A 115 -13.10 -2.22 12.96
CA LEU A 115 -13.97 -1.07 13.20
C LEU A 115 -14.50 -0.52 11.86
N GLY A 116 -15.53 0.31 11.92
CA GLY A 116 -15.99 1.06 10.75
C GLY A 116 -17.02 2.12 11.12
N TYR A 117 -17.44 2.87 10.10
CA TYR A 117 -18.36 4.00 10.22
C TYR A 117 -19.70 3.62 9.60
N GLY A 118 -20.65 3.15 10.44
CA GLY A 118 -21.97 2.66 10.00
C GLY A 118 -22.01 1.16 9.67
N THR A 119 -20.93 0.59 9.15
CA THR A 119 -20.75 -0.87 8.95
C THR A 119 -19.42 -1.35 9.51
N ARG A 120 -19.27 -2.67 9.73
CA ARG A 120 -17.99 -3.27 10.13
C ARG A 120 -17.10 -3.42 8.90
N GLY A 121 -15.85 -2.97 8.98
CA GLY A 121 -14.89 -3.09 7.89
C GLY A 121 -14.07 -4.38 7.96
N ASN A 122 -13.99 -5.14 6.88
CA ASN A 122 -13.21 -6.37 6.78
C ASN A 122 -12.27 -6.38 5.57
N SER A 123 -12.20 -5.28 4.81
CA SER A 123 -11.35 -5.17 3.63
C SER A 123 -10.54 -3.89 3.58
N GLU A 124 -9.42 -3.95 2.88
CA GLU A 124 -8.57 -2.81 2.51
C GLU A 124 -8.37 -2.80 0.99
N PHE A 125 -8.29 -1.60 0.41
CA PHE A 125 -8.05 -1.44 -1.02
C PHE A 125 -6.57 -1.19 -1.30
N CYS A 126 -6.12 -1.57 -2.49
CA CYS A 126 -4.91 -1.10 -3.14
C CYS A 126 -5.31 -0.49 -4.48
N LEU A 127 -5.24 0.84 -4.60
CA LEU A 127 -5.61 1.55 -5.83
C LEU A 127 -4.50 1.44 -6.85
N ARG A 128 -4.87 1.24 -8.11
CA ARG A 128 -3.99 1.30 -9.27
C ARG A 128 -4.12 2.66 -9.94
N ALA A 129 -2.99 3.34 -10.08
CA ALA A 129 -2.85 4.57 -10.82
C ALA A 129 -1.68 4.47 -11.81
N SER A 130 -1.60 5.38 -12.77
CA SER A 130 -0.50 5.41 -13.72
C SER A 130 -0.05 6.83 -14.07
N ARG A 131 1.25 6.96 -14.32
CA ARG A 131 1.89 8.07 -15.03
C ARG A 131 2.34 7.55 -16.39
N GLY A 132 2.10 8.31 -17.45
CA GLY A 132 2.35 7.85 -18.82
C GLY A 132 1.46 6.66 -19.21
N ALA A 133 2.01 5.75 -19.99
CA ALA A 133 1.35 4.57 -20.56
C ALA A 133 2.03 3.24 -20.17
N PRO A 134 2.19 2.92 -18.87
CA PRO A 134 2.84 1.70 -18.43
C PRO A 134 2.05 0.48 -18.89
N LYS A 135 2.78 -0.51 -19.41
CA LYS A 135 2.21 -1.75 -19.95
C LYS A 135 2.24 -2.85 -18.90
N VAL A 136 1.14 -3.58 -18.80
CA VAL A 136 1.12 -4.89 -18.14
C VAL A 136 1.80 -5.93 -19.05
N LYS A 137 2.39 -6.97 -18.46
CA LYS A 137 3.01 -8.07 -19.21
C LYS A 137 1.96 -8.78 -20.08
N PRO A 138 2.34 -9.25 -21.29
CA PRO A 138 1.49 -10.14 -22.06
C PRO A 138 1.12 -11.38 -21.25
N GLY A 139 -0.13 -11.83 -21.33
CA GLY A 139 -0.59 -13.04 -20.65
C GLY A 139 -0.83 -12.92 -19.15
N SER A 140 -0.71 -11.74 -18.52
CA SER A 140 -0.91 -11.55 -17.08
C SER A 140 -2.25 -10.93 -16.69
N ARG A 141 -3.22 -10.87 -17.62
CA ARG A 141 -4.53 -10.22 -17.39
C ARG A 141 -5.48 -11.09 -16.55
N ASP A 142 -5.10 -12.32 -16.29
CA ASP A 142 -5.75 -13.28 -15.40
C ASP A 142 -5.40 -13.05 -13.92
N VAL A 143 -4.46 -12.15 -13.61
CA VAL A 143 -4.13 -11.80 -12.22
C VAL A 143 -5.36 -11.20 -11.54
N GLU A 144 -5.82 -11.88 -10.50
CA GLU A 144 -7.03 -11.52 -9.78
C GLU A 144 -6.87 -10.22 -8.98
N GLN A 145 -7.97 -9.50 -8.80
CA GLN A 145 -8.02 -8.31 -7.93
C GLN A 145 -8.21 -8.69 -6.45
N LEU A 146 -9.00 -9.73 -6.17
CA LEU A 146 -9.32 -10.12 -4.80
C LEU A 146 -8.16 -10.90 -4.18
N ILE A 147 -7.68 -10.46 -3.02
CA ILE A 147 -6.73 -11.16 -2.16
C ILE A 147 -7.48 -11.63 -0.92
N LEU A 148 -7.54 -12.94 -0.71
CA LEU A 148 -8.07 -13.55 0.51
C LEU A 148 -6.88 -14.04 1.34
N ALA A 149 -6.57 -13.33 2.42
CA ALA A 149 -5.41 -13.67 3.24
C ALA A 149 -5.65 -13.37 4.73
N PRO A 150 -5.06 -14.16 5.64
CA PRO A 150 -5.16 -13.93 7.07
C PRO A 150 -4.41 -12.66 7.50
N LEU A 151 -4.91 -12.02 8.55
CA LEU A 151 -4.16 -10.98 9.26
C LEU A 151 -2.85 -11.53 9.81
N ARG A 152 -1.83 -10.69 9.84
CA ARG A 152 -0.51 -11.00 10.42
C ARG A 152 -0.14 -9.97 11.48
N GLU A 153 1.10 -9.50 11.48
CA GLU A 153 1.53 -8.37 12.29
C GLU A 153 0.74 -7.11 11.94
N HIS A 154 0.62 -6.17 12.90
CA HIS A 154 -0.23 -5.00 12.76
C HIS A 154 0.08 -4.23 11.47
N SER A 155 -0.93 -4.07 10.59
CA SER A 155 -0.83 -3.35 9.32
C SER A 155 0.16 -3.94 8.30
N ARG A 156 0.61 -5.19 8.46
CA ARG A 156 1.37 -5.90 7.42
C ARG A 156 0.42 -6.37 6.31
N LYS A 157 0.60 -5.83 5.11
CA LYS A 157 -0.15 -6.20 3.90
C LYS A 157 0.19 -7.63 3.44
N PRO A 158 -0.66 -8.33 2.68
CA PRO A 158 -0.41 -9.71 2.25
C PRO A 158 0.77 -9.80 1.26
N ASP A 159 1.69 -10.76 1.46
CA ASP A 159 2.87 -10.93 0.58
C ASP A 159 2.48 -11.30 -0.86
N GLU A 160 1.28 -11.85 -1.05
CA GLU A 160 0.72 -12.15 -2.37
C GLU A 160 0.69 -10.93 -3.30
N GLN A 161 0.62 -9.71 -2.74
CA GLN A 161 0.71 -8.48 -3.52
C GLN A 161 1.96 -8.43 -4.40
N TYR A 162 3.12 -8.85 -3.89
CA TYR A 162 4.38 -8.74 -4.63
C TYR A 162 4.41 -9.69 -5.82
N GLN A 163 4.01 -10.94 -5.60
CA GLN A 163 3.93 -11.96 -6.65
C GLN A 163 2.96 -11.53 -7.75
N ARG A 164 1.79 -10.99 -7.39
CA ARG A 164 0.82 -10.47 -8.37
C ARG A 164 1.37 -9.26 -9.14
N ILE A 165 2.09 -8.36 -8.47
CA ILE A 165 2.72 -7.20 -9.10
C ILE A 165 3.81 -7.61 -10.08
N GLU A 166 4.70 -8.51 -9.67
CA GLU A 166 5.81 -9.03 -10.49
C GLU A 166 5.30 -9.84 -11.69
N ARG A 167 4.13 -10.49 -11.59
CA ARG A 167 3.42 -11.07 -12.73
C ARG A 167 2.87 -10.02 -13.68
N LEU A 168 2.34 -8.90 -13.15
CA LEU A 168 1.71 -7.84 -13.95
C LEU A 168 2.71 -6.92 -14.63
N TYR A 169 3.85 -6.61 -14.02
CA TYR A 169 4.74 -5.54 -14.47
C TYR A 169 6.21 -5.96 -14.36
N ASP A 170 7.03 -5.44 -15.26
CA ASP A 170 8.48 -5.48 -15.08
C ASP A 170 8.92 -4.32 -14.21
N GLY A 171 9.92 -4.56 -13.35
CA GLY A 171 10.58 -3.52 -12.57
C GLY A 171 11.38 -2.54 -13.44
N PRO A 172 12.16 -1.63 -12.82
CA PRO A 172 12.52 -1.62 -11.39
C PRO A 172 11.36 -1.31 -10.44
N TYR A 173 11.36 -1.93 -9.26
CA TYR A 173 10.32 -1.81 -8.24
C TYR A 173 10.80 -1.00 -7.03
N LEU A 174 9.92 -0.17 -6.48
CA LEU A 174 10.10 0.51 -5.20
C LEU A 174 8.91 0.23 -4.28
N GLU A 175 9.19 -0.12 -3.02
CA GLU A 175 8.21 -0.08 -1.94
C GLU A 175 8.44 1.16 -1.07
N MET A 176 7.43 2.02 -0.98
CA MET A 176 7.41 3.21 -0.13
C MET A 176 6.67 2.94 1.18
N PHE A 177 7.19 3.51 2.26
CA PHE A 177 6.79 3.23 3.64
C PHE A 177 7.00 1.76 4.03
N ALA A 178 8.02 1.15 3.41
CA ALA A 178 8.35 -0.24 3.61
C ALA A 178 8.74 -0.54 5.06
N ARG A 179 8.32 -1.71 5.55
CA ARG A 179 8.67 -2.21 6.89
C ARG A 179 9.65 -3.38 6.86
N ALA A 180 9.82 -3.99 5.70
CA ALA A 180 10.79 -5.05 5.45
C ALA A 180 11.48 -4.78 4.11
N ARG A 181 12.64 -5.39 3.91
CA ARG A 181 13.27 -5.47 2.60
C ARG A 181 12.76 -6.72 1.89
N ARG A 182 12.67 -6.64 0.56
CA ARG A 182 12.35 -7.76 -0.30
C ARG A 182 13.38 -7.82 -1.43
N GLU A 183 13.86 -9.01 -1.73
CA GLU A 183 14.78 -9.20 -2.85
C GLU A 183 14.15 -8.69 -4.16
N GLY A 184 14.93 -7.98 -4.97
CA GLY A 184 14.45 -7.37 -6.22
C GLY A 184 13.66 -6.06 -6.06
N TRP A 185 13.39 -5.63 -4.83
CA TRP A 185 12.69 -4.37 -4.54
C TRP A 185 13.58 -3.40 -3.78
N ASP A 186 13.65 -2.15 -4.25
CA ASP A 186 14.17 -1.08 -3.43
C ASP A 186 13.13 -0.70 -2.37
N ALA A 187 13.58 -0.29 -1.19
CA ALA A 187 12.71 0.01 -0.05
C ALA A 187 13.01 1.42 0.49
N TRP A 188 11.97 2.24 0.63
CA TRP A 188 12.04 3.53 1.28
C TRP A 188 11.09 3.56 2.48
N GLY A 189 11.58 3.92 3.67
CA GLY A 189 10.76 4.05 4.87
C GLY A 189 11.56 4.14 6.17
N ASN A 190 10.97 4.73 7.20
CA ASN A 190 11.62 4.93 8.50
C ASN A 190 11.67 3.64 9.36
N GLN A 191 11.15 2.52 8.86
CA GLN A 191 11.07 1.24 9.56
C GLN A 191 11.61 0.06 8.73
N VAL A 192 12.44 0.32 7.72
CA VAL A 192 13.05 -0.73 6.90
C VAL A 192 13.92 -1.64 7.78
N GLY A 193 13.45 -2.87 8.02
CA GLY A 193 14.13 -3.86 8.89
C GLY A 193 13.30 -4.35 10.09
N LYS A 194 12.07 -3.85 10.29
CA LYS A 194 11.20 -4.20 11.43
C LYS A 194 10.85 -5.69 11.52
N PHE A 195 10.92 -6.43 10.42
CA PHE A 195 10.59 -7.86 10.36
C PHE A 195 11.79 -8.78 10.02
N GLY A 196 13.03 -8.29 10.08
CA GLY A 196 14.23 -9.06 9.72
C GLY A 196 14.52 -9.14 8.22
N GLU A 197 15.67 -9.71 7.85
CA GLU A 197 16.21 -9.72 6.48
C GLU A 197 15.58 -10.72 5.50
N GLN A 198 14.58 -11.50 5.90
CA GLN A 198 13.92 -12.45 5.00
C GLN A 198 12.41 -12.46 5.21
N ALA A 199 11.73 -11.55 4.51
CA ALA A 199 10.36 -11.81 4.06
C ALA A 199 10.45 -12.32 2.61
N ALA A 200 10.90 -13.56 2.46
CA ALA A 200 10.84 -14.29 1.20
C ALA A 200 9.37 -14.63 0.88
#